data_AF-A0A2A2Q9S5-F1
#
_entry.id   AF-A0A2A2Q9S5-F1
#
_cell.length_a   1.000
_cell.length_b   1.000
_cell.length_c   1.000
_cell.angle_alpha   90.00
_cell.angle_beta   90.00
_cell.angle_gamma   90.00
#
_symmetry.space_group_name_H-M   'P 1'
#
loop_
_entity.id
_entity.type
_entity.pdbx_description
1 polymer ?
#
loop_
_entity_poly.entity_id
_entity_poly.type
_entity_poly.pdbx_seq_one_letter_code
_entity_poly.pdbx_strand_id
1 'polypeptide(L)'
;MKTPLNRFVFRLCAALCGALALLAARAADAPLSPDRVTFYTEPNYRGDALTVEAGAAVADLARMQRPGGQPWTFAVSSVRIEGAAKAVVYAAAGMSGDRLELTRSIPDLYAEGRGQGATWDRSIASVSVLGPKPAVVVPAPAPAQPPTVVVVPRPAPPPVIVRIDPRAVDAAIHRAFREVLNRSADPVGLRTYRDRIVNQGWSEEQVIRHLQRSDEARGIDATAAITRIYREVLGRDPDPHGLGHYRGKWRDGWTQGRIRDDLRRSREGKNSYIQNAITRAYRELLGREPDPAGYANYEKLMREKGLSERDLRASIMSGDEYRQRRR
;
A
#
# COMPACT_ATOMS: atom_id res chain seq x y z
N MET A 1 -20.48 -80.43 8.72
CA MET A 1 -21.69 -79.85 8.09
C MET A 1 -21.28 -78.91 6.97
N LYS A 2 -21.54 -79.34 5.74
CA LYS A 2 -21.86 -78.61 4.49
C LYS A 2 -21.28 -77.18 4.27
N THR A 3 -20.25 -77.15 3.41
CA THR A 3 -19.92 -76.27 2.25
C THR A 3 -21.07 -75.46 1.58
N PRO A 4 -20.84 -74.56 0.57
CA PRO A 4 -20.06 -73.30 0.55
C PRO A 4 -20.70 -72.21 -0.38
N LEU A 5 -19.95 -71.14 -0.69
CA LEU A 5 -19.87 -70.40 -1.98
C LEU A 5 -21.16 -69.90 -2.68
N ASN A 6 -21.24 -68.59 -2.94
CA ASN A 6 -21.80 -68.12 -4.22
C ASN A 6 -20.94 -66.99 -4.84
N ARG A 7 -20.13 -67.39 -5.81
CA ARG A 7 -19.53 -66.56 -6.86
C ARG A 7 -20.01 -67.14 -8.18
N PHE A 8 -20.93 -66.51 -8.88
CA PHE A 8 -21.18 -66.64 -10.32
C PHE A 8 -22.03 -65.41 -10.74
N VAL A 9 -21.85 -64.69 -11.86
CA VAL A 9 -20.88 -64.65 -12.96
C VAL A 9 -21.39 -63.54 -13.91
N PHE A 10 -20.48 -62.75 -14.51
CA PHE A 10 -20.53 -62.09 -15.85
C PHE A 10 -21.70 -61.16 -16.22
N ARG A 11 -21.62 -60.22 -17.16
CA ARG A 11 -20.62 -59.39 -17.86
C ARG A 11 -21.49 -58.46 -18.73
N LEU A 12 -20.92 -57.31 -19.09
CA LEU A 12 -21.26 -56.52 -20.28
C LEU A 12 -22.61 -55.76 -20.30
N CYS A 13 -22.50 -54.44 -20.18
CA CYS A 13 -22.85 -53.58 -21.30
C CYS A 13 -21.98 -52.32 -21.26
N ALA A 14 -20.94 -52.32 -22.08
CA ALA A 14 -20.22 -51.12 -22.47
C ALA A 14 -21.02 -50.43 -23.57
N ALA A 15 -21.39 -49.17 -23.37
CA ALA A 15 -21.57 -48.16 -24.42
C ALA A 15 -22.18 -46.90 -23.79
N LEU A 16 -21.33 -45.93 -23.45
CA LEU A 16 -21.53 -44.59 -23.99
C LEU A 16 -20.17 -43.87 -24.00
N CYS A 17 -19.51 -44.04 -25.14
CA CYS A 17 -18.41 -43.24 -25.64
C CYS A 17 -18.60 -41.74 -25.37
N GLY A 18 -17.55 -41.12 -24.83
CA GLY A 18 -16.78 -40.14 -25.61
C GLY A 18 -17.57 -39.02 -26.28
N ALA A 19 -17.87 -37.97 -25.51
CA ALA A 19 -17.86 -36.56 -25.92
C ALA A 19 -18.17 -35.77 -24.64
N LEU A 20 -17.17 -35.33 -23.86
CA LEU A 20 -16.74 -33.94 -23.93
C LEU A 20 -15.34 -33.77 -23.29
N ALA A 21 -14.35 -34.48 -23.80
CA ALA A 21 -12.96 -34.07 -23.66
C ALA A 21 -12.61 -33.10 -24.80
N LEU A 22 -13.32 -31.98 -24.88
CA LEU A 22 -13.04 -30.80 -25.72
C LEU A 22 -14.12 -29.75 -25.38
N LEU A 23 -13.68 -28.52 -25.08
CA LEU A 23 -14.45 -27.37 -24.55
C LEU A 23 -14.68 -27.33 -23.02
N ALA A 24 -13.60 -27.12 -22.28
CA ALA A 24 -13.61 -26.14 -21.18
C ALA A 24 -12.33 -25.28 -21.21
N ALA A 25 -11.89 -24.93 -22.43
CA ALA A 25 -10.86 -23.94 -22.70
C ALA A 25 -11.49 -22.73 -23.41
N ARG A 26 -12.53 -22.13 -22.82
CA ARG A 26 -13.13 -20.89 -23.33
C ARG A 26 -14.05 -20.19 -22.31
N ALA A 27 -13.59 -20.00 -21.07
CA ALA A 27 -14.32 -19.19 -20.09
C ALA A 27 -13.41 -18.23 -19.31
N ALA A 28 -12.24 -17.90 -19.88
CA ALA A 28 -11.47 -16.72 -19.50
C ALA A 28 -11.73 -15.67 -20.59
N ASP A 29 -11.91 -14.41 -20.19
CA ASP A 29 -12.17 -13.23 -21.03
C ASP A 29 -13.65 -12.93 -21.35
N ALA A 30 -14.44 -12.65 -20.31
CA ALA A 30 -15.46 -11.61 -20.46
C ALA A 30 -14.77 -10.25 -20.19
N PRO A 31 -14.80 -9.29 -21.13
CA PRO A 31 -14.14 -8.00 -20.94
C PRO A 31 -14.85 -7.20 -19.83
N LEU A 32 -14.07 -6.65 -18.90
CA LEU A 32 -14.54 -5.64 -17.94
C LEU A 32 -15.20 -4.48 -18.69
N SER A 33 -16.21 -3.82 -18.10
CA SER A 33 -16.77 -2.61 -18.72
C SER A 33 -15.65 -1.60 -18.92
N PRO A 34 -15.60 -0.89 -20.07
CA PRO A 34 -14.66 0.21 -20.22
C PRO A 34 -14.90 1.32 -19.19
N ASP A 35 -16.13 1.42 -18.65
CA ASP A 35 -16.56 2.46 -17.71
C ASP A 35 -16.50 1.96 -16.26
N ARG A 36 -15.41 2.28 -15.56
CA ARG A 36 -15.16 1.82 -14.18
C ARG A 36 -14.26 2.78 -13.41
N VAL A 37 -14.27 2.65 -12.09
CA VAL A 37 -13.41 3.40 -11.19
C VAL A 37 -12.65 2.45 -10.28
N THR A 38 -11.33 2.60 -10.21
CA THR A 38 -10.46 1.78 -9.37
C THR A 38 -9.86 2.63 -8.25
N PHE A 39 -10.11 2.21 -7.01
CA PHE A 39 -9.59 2.83 -5.79
C PHE A 39 -8.35 2.06 -5.32
N TYR A 40 -7.32 2.80 -4.92
CA TYR A 40 -6.01 2.26 -4.58
C TYR A 40 -5.59 2.69 -3.19
N THR A 41 -4.93 1.81 -2.45
CA THR A 41 -4.51 2.11 -1.07
C THR A 41 -3.25 2.94 -0.94
N GLU A 42 -2.54 3.15 -2.04
CA GLU A 42 -1.35 4.00 -2.10
C GLU A 42 -1.48 5.06 -3.20
N PRO A 43 -0.69 6.14 -3.13
CA PRO A 43 -0.56 7.09 -4.22
C PRO A 43 -0.05 6.44 -5.52
N ASN A 44 -0.29 7.13 -6.63
CA ASN A 44 0.09 6.81 -8.00
C ASN A 44 -0.46 5.47 -8.51
N TYR A 45 -1.69 5.12 -8.10
CA TYR A 45 -2.43 3.92 -8.51
C TYR A 45 -1.72 2.62 -8.07
N ARG A 46 -1.29 2.55 -6.82
CA ARG A 46 -0.51 1.46 -6.24
C ARG A 46 -1.18 0.86 -5.00
N GLY A 47 -0.67 -0.26 -4.52
CA GLY A 47 -1.23 -0.99 -3.38
C GLY A 47 -2.43 -1.85 -3.76
N ASP A 48 -3.26 -2.17 -2.77
CA ASP A 48 -4.49 -2.93 -3.02
C ASP A 48 -5.41 -2.11 -3.92
N ALA A 49 -6.12 -2.79 -4.82
CA ALA A 49 -7.04 -2.17 -5.77
C ALA A 49 -8.48 -2.69 -5.57
N LEU A 50 -9.43 -1.78 -5.48
CA LEU A 50 -10.86 -2.05 -5.46
C LEU A 50 -11.47 -1.41 -6.71
N THR A 51 -11.86 -2.24 -7.68
CA THR A 51 -12.54 -1.79 -8.89
C THR A 51 -14.05 -1.82 -8.67
N VAL A 52 -14.71 -0.70 -8.99
CA VAL A 52 -16.15 -0.53 -8.93
C VAL A 52 -16.64 -0.10 -10.31
N GLU A 53 -17.51 -0.92 -10.91
CA GLU A 53 -18.06 -0.69 -12.24
C GLU A 53 -19.10 0.43 -12.24
N ALA A 54 -19.30 1.10 -13.38
CA ALA A 54 -20.35 2.10 -13.54
C ALA A 54 -21.75 1.53 -13.21
N GLY A 55 -22.49 2.26 -12.38
CA GLY A 55 -23.81 1.86 -11.88
C GLY A 55 -23.79 1.09 -10.55
N ALA A 56 -22.61 0.72 -10.05
CA ALA A 56 -22.45 0.09 -8.74
C ALA A 56 -22.20 1.13 -7.64
N ALA A 57 -22.62 0.80 -6.41
CA ALA A 57 -22.38 1.62 -5.24
C ALA A 57 -22.02 0.75 -4.03
N VAL A 58 -21.13 1.26 -3.19
CA VAL A 58 -20.70 0.63 -1.93
C VAL A 58 -21.04 1.58 -0.80
N ALA A 59 -22.13 1.27 -0.10
CA ALA A 59 -22.64 2.09 0.99
C ALA A 59 -21.72 2.07 2.23
N ASP A 60 -20.89 1.06 2.40
CA ASP A 60 -19.99 0.93 3.56
C ASP A 60 -18.73 0.14 3.19
N LEU A 61 -17.60 0.84 3.03
CA LEU A 61 -16.31 0.23 2.72
C LEU A 61 -15.73 -0.57 3.90
N ALA A 62 -16.25 -0.43 5.11
CA ALA A 62 -15.79 -1.24 6.25
C ALA A 62 -16.18 -2.72 6.12
N ARG A 63 -17.25 -2.99 5.36
CA ARG A 63 -17.71 -4.36 5.07
C ARG A 63 -16.89 -5.04 3.98
N MET A 64 -16.13 -4.25 3.23
CA MET A 64 -15.23 -4.74 2.18
C MET A 64 -13.86 -5.00 2.81
N GLN A 65 -13.36 -6.21 2.68
CA GLN A 65 -12.04 -6.58 3.18
C GLN A 65 -11.00 -6.54 2.07
N ARG A 66 -9.82 -6.02 2.42
CA ARG A 66 -8.60 -6.13 1.63
C ARG A 66 -8.05 -7.56 1.71
N PRO A 67 -7.14 -7.95 0.81
CA PRO A 67 -6.51 -9.28 0.83
C PRO A 67 -5.82 -9.63 2.16
N GLY A 68 -5.48 -8.65 2.99
CA GLY A 68 -4.97 -8.83 4.36
C GLY A 68 -6.02 -8.86 5.48
N GLY A 69 -7.31 -8.98 5.16
CA GLY A 69 -8.43 -8.99 6.13
C GLY A 69 -8.76 -7.63 6.75
N GLN A 70 -7.99 -6.59 6.44
CA GLN A 70 -8.27 -5.23 6.90
C GLN A 70 -9.40 -4.59 6.08
N PRO A 71 -10.23 -3.73 6.68
CA PRO A 71 -11.30 -3.07 5.94
C PRO A 71 -10.77 -2.06 4.91
N TRP A 72 -11.57 -1.78 3.89
CA TRP A 72 -11.28 -0.77 2.85
C TRP A 72 -11.57 0.68 3.30
N THR A 73 -12.35 0.88 4.36
CA THR A 73 -12.55 2.20 4.96
C THR A 73 -11.21 2.84 5.31
N PHE A 74 -11.05 4.10 4.95
CA PHE A 74 -9.85 4.89 5.28
C PHE A 74 -8.54 4.31 4.73
N ALA A 75 -8.63 3.41 3.75
CA ALA A 75 -7.45 2.80 3.15
C ALA A 75 -7.04 3.49 1.83
N VAL A 76 -7.93 4.27 1.21
CA VAL A 76 -7.77 4.77 -0.16
C VAL A 76 -6.88 6.03 -0.22
N SER A 77 -5.90 6.02 -1.12
CA SER A 77 -4.93 7.11 -1.34
C SER A 77 -4.82 7.55 -2.81
N SER A 78 -5.34 6.79 -3.79
CA SER A 78 -5.48 7.26 -5.17
C SER A 78 -6.65 6.62 -5.90
N VAL A 79 -7.13 7.25 -6.98
CA VAL A 79 -8.32 6.80 -7.72
C VAL A 79 -8.10 6.92 -9.22
N ARG A 80 -8.25 5.83 -9.95
CA ARG A 80 -8.23 5.82 -11.42
C ARG A 80 -9.64 5.73 -11.97
N ILE A 81 -9.99 6.59 -12.89
CA ILE A 81 -11.25 6.55 -13.63
C ILE A 81 -10.94 6.13 -15.07
N GLU A 82 -11.67 5.14 -15.55
CA GLU A 82 -11.55 4.59 -16.89
C GLU A 82 -12.90 4.71 -17.61
N GLY A 83 -12.86 5.05 -18.90
CA GLY A 83 -14.06 5.29 -19.71
C GLY A 83 -14.79 6.59 -19.35
N ALA A 84 -16.12 6.56 -19.46
CA ALA A 84 -17.03 7.67 -19.16
C ALA A 84 -17.57 7.64 -17.70
N ALA A 85 -16.98 6.80 -16.84
CA ALA A 85 -17.40 6.70 -15.45
C ALA A 85 -17.09 7.99 -14.67
N LYS A 86 -17.92 8.27 -13.66
CA LYS A 86 -17.73 9.30 -12.65
C LYS A 86 -17.97 8.66 -11.29
N ALA A 87 -17.24 9.06 -10.27
CA ALA A 87 -17.49 8.58 -8.91
C ALA A 87 -17.85 9.73 -7.98
N VAL A 88 -18.72 9.45 -7.03
CA VAL A 88 -18.98 10.31 -5.88
C VAL A 88 -18.53 9.54 -4.65
N VAL A 89 -17.60 10.12 -3.89
CA VAL A 89 -17.08 9.53 -2.66
C VAL A 89 -17.49 10.36 -1.46
N TYR A 90 -17.67 9.67 -0.34
CA TYR A 90 -18.14 10.25 0.90
C TYR A 90 -17.23 9.87 2.06
N ALA A 91 -17.10 10.78 3.01
CA ALA A 91 -16.25 10.60 4.17
C ALA A 91 -16.85 9.70 5.27
N ALA A 92 -18.17 9.48 5.25
CA ALA A 92 -18.85 8.55 6.14
C ALA A 92 -19.57 7.43 5.36
N ALA A 93 -19.92 6.37 6.08
CA ALA A 93 -20.76 5.30 5.53
C ALA A 93 -22.19 5.83 5.21
N GLY A 94 -22.93 5.08 4.40
CA GLY A 94 -24.28 5.42 3.99
C GLY A 94 -24.38 6.63 3.04
N MET A 95 -23.31 6.96 2.31
CA MET A 95 -23.27 8.09 1.36
C MET A 95 -23.55 9.45 2.04
N SER A 96 -22.94 9.65 3.22
CA SER A 96 -23.18 10.80 4.08
C SER A 96 -21.89 11.54 4.46
N GLY A 97 -22.03 12.75 5.01
CA GLY A 97 -20.89 13.62 5.36
C GLY A 97 -20.31 14.38 4.17
N ASP A 98 -19.03 14.76 4.30
CA ASP A 98 -18.33 15.48 3.23
C ASP A 98 -18.29 14.64 1.95
N ARG A 99 -18.43 15.32 0.81
CA ARG A 99 -18.60 14.71 -0.52
C ARG A 99 -17.54 15.24 -1.47
N LEU A 100 -16.93 14.36 -2.25
CA LEU A 100 -16.07 14.71 -3.37
C LEU A 100 -16.55 14.02 -4.64
N GLU A 101 -16.66 14.80 -5.71
CA GLU A 101 -16.95 14.28 -7.05
C GLU A 101 -15.65 14.05 -7.82
N LEU A 102 -15.45 12.81 -8.23
CA LEU A 102 -14.31 12.36 -9.00
C LEU A 102 -14.73 12.25 -10.46
N THR A 103 -14.30 13.22 -11.26
CA THR A 103 -14.52 13.27 -12.72
C THR A 103 -13.25 12.97 -13.52
N ARG A 104 -12.11 12.87 -12.84
CA ARG A 104 -10.80 12.54 -13.40
C ARG A 104 -10.04 11.55 -12.52
N SER A 105 -9.05 10.89 -13.09
CA SER A 105 -8.10 10.11 -12.31
C SER A 105 -7.28 11.02 -11.39
N ILE A 106 -7.13 10.62 -10.12
CA ILE A 106 -6.40 11.35 -9.09
C ILE A 106 -5.25 10.47 -8.60
N PRO A 107 -4.00 10.80 -8.94
CA PRO A 107 -2.85 10.00 -8.55
C PRO A 107 -2.54 10.12 -7.07
N ASP A 108 -2.94 11.18 -6.38
CA ASP A 108 -2.68 11.33 -4.94
C ASP A 108 -3.82 12.10 -4.28
N LEU A 109 -4.61 11.44 -3.45
CA LEU A 109 -5.72 12.05 -2.72
C LEU A 109 -5.26 12.99 -1.60
N TYR A 110 -3.98 12.96 -1.23
CA TYR A 110 -3.41 13.95 -0.30
C TYR A 110 -3.45 15.37 -0.90
N ALA A 111 -3.38 15.49 -2.23
CA ALA A 111 -3.47 16.76 -2.94
C ALA A 111 -4.91 17.30 -3.02
N GLU A 112 -5.92 16.47 -2.71
CA GLU A 112 -7.32 16.85 -2.76
C GLU A 112 -7.79 17.29 -1.37
N GLY A 113 -8.07 18.58 -1.21
CA GLY A 113 -8.48 19.17 0.06
C GLY A 113 -9.93 18.84 0.44
N ARG A 114 -10.17 18.68 1.74
CA ARG A 114 -11.50 18.43 2.34
C ARG A 114 -12.02 19.63 3.16
N GLY A 115 -11.41 20.80 3.01
CA GLY A 115 -11.71 21.97 3.85
C GLY A 115 -11.09 21.83 5.25
N GLN A 116 -10.86 22.96 5.93
CA GLN A 116 -10.23 23.03 7.26
C GLN A 116 -8.83 22.37 7.37
N GLY A 117 -8.09 22.28 6.26
CA GLY A 117 -6.75 21.69 6.24
C GLY A 117 -6.71 20.16 6.26
N ALA A 118 -7.86 19.48 6.19
CA ALA A 118 -7.95 18.03 5.99
C ALA A 118 -7.84 17.66 4.50
N THR A 119 -7.45 16.42 4.21
CA THR A 119 -7.31 15.89 2.83
C THR A 119 -8.19 14.66 2.63
N TRP A 120 -8.35 14.24 1.38
CA TRP A 120 -9.11 13.04 1.03
C TRP A 120 -8.30 11.74 1.14
N ASP A 121 -6.99 11.82 1.39
CA ASP A 121 -6.17 10.65 1.72
C ASP A 121 -6.75 9.92 2.93
N ARG A 122 -6.94 8.61 2.80
CA ARG A 122 -7.43 7.74 3.88
C ARG A 122 -8.73 8.24 4.51
N SER A 123 -9.58 8.93 3.74
CA SER A 123 -10.80 9.54 4.27
C SER A 123 -12.09 8.98 3.66
N ILE A 124 -12.00 8.13 2.63
CA ILE A 124 -13.17 7.61 1.93
C ILE A 124 -13.78 6.43 2.70
N ALA A 125 -15.10 6.48 2.91
CA ALA A 125 -15.86 5.47 3.64
C ALA A 125 -17.04 4.88 2.86
N SER A 126 -17.59 5.61 1.88
CA SER A 126 -18.57 5.07 0.93
C SER A 126 -18.42 5.70 -0.46
N VAL A 127 -18.90 4.98 -1.48
CA VAL A 127 -18.72 5.37 -2.88
C VAL A 127 -19.94 5.02 -3.72
N SER A 128 -20.26 5.87 -4.67
CA SER A 128 -21.21 5.61 -5.75
C SER A 128 -20.54 5.88 -7.10
N VAL A 129 -20.55 4.92 -8.02
CA VAL A 129 -20.00 5.10 -9.37
C VAL A 129 -21.14 5.25 -10.36
N LEU A 130 -21.16 6.40 -11.01
CA LEU A 130 -22.11 6.79 -12.06
C LEU A 130 -21.46 6.55 -13.43
N GLY A 131 -22.23 6.12 -14.41
CA GLY A 131 -21.78 6.09 -15.80
C GLY A 131 -22.97 6.12 -16.75
N PRO A 132 -22.73 6.25 -18.06
CA PRO A 132 -23.80 6.15 -19.04
C PRO A 132 -24.46 4.78 -18.92
N LYS A 133 -25.80 4.76 -18.84
CA LYS A 133 -26.59 3.52 -18.80
C LYS A 133 -26.11 2.60 -19.94
N PRO A 134 -25.75 1.33 -19.68
CA PRO A 134 -25.18 0.47 -20.70
C PRO A 134 -26.14 0.39 -21.89
N ALA A 135 -25.69 0.89 -23.05
CA ALA A 135 -26.31 0.58 -24.32
C ALA A 135 -25.95 -0.87 -24.63
N VAL A 136 -26.94 -1.76 -24.52
CA VAL A 136 -26.80 -3.15 -24.93
C VAL A 136 -26.37 -3.16 -26.39
N VAL A 137 -25.11 -3.54 -26.66
CA VAL A 137 -24.69 -3.87 -28.02
C VAL A 137 -25.30 -5.22 -28.34
N VAL A 138 -26.42 -5.21 -29.05
CA VAL A 138 -27.13 -6.41 -29.52
C VAL A 138 -26.37 -6.94 -30.75
N PRO A 139 -25.84 -8.18 -30.75
CA PRO A 139 -25.43 -8.83 -31.99
C PRO A 139 -26.68 -9.31 -32.75
N ALA A 140 -26.66 -9.18 -34.08
CA ALA A 140 -27.79 -9.44 -34.99
C ALA A 140 -28.46 -10.82 -34.79
N PRO A 141 -29.78 -10.96 -35.02
CA PRO A 141 -30.54 -12.13 -34.60
C PRO A 141 -30.47 -13.28 -35.62
N ALA A 142 -30.43 -14.52 -35.12
CA ALA A 142 -30.88 -15.73 -35.83
C ALA A 142 -31.99 -16.39 -34.98
N PRO A 143 -32.93 -17.15 -35.59
CA PRO A 143 -34.34 -17.16 -35.18
C PRO A 143 -34.65 -17.95 -33.91
N ALA A 144 -35.76 -17.53 -33.28
CA ALA A 144 -36.21 -17.83 -31.93
C ALA A 144 -36.58 -19.29 -31.64
N GLN A 145 -36.24 -19.73 -30.43
CA GLN A 145 -36.96 -20.78 -29.71
C GLN A 145 -37.53 -20.18 -28.41
N PRO A 146 -38.76 -20.53 -27.98
CA PRO A 146 -39.39 -19.93 -26.81
C PRO A 146 -38.67 -20.36 -25.51
N PRO A 147 -38.53 -19.48 -24.50
CA PRO A 147 -37.73 -19.79 -23.31
C PRO A 147 -38.46 -20.70 -22.33
N THR A 148 -37.86 -21.85 -22.02
CA THR A 148 -38.10 -22.57 -20.76
C THR A 148 -37.30 -21.89 -19.66
N VAL A 149 -37.97 -21.40 -18.61
CA VAL A 149 -37.30 -20.78 -17.46
C VAL A 149 -36.61 -21.87 -16.63
N VAL A 150 -35.33 -22.11 -16.90
CA VAL A 150 -34.46 -22.90 -16.03
C VAL A 150 -33.76 -21.94 -15.07
N VAL A 151 -34.12 -21.98 -13.79
CA VAL A 151 -33.37 -21.28 -12.73
C VAL A 151 -32.04 -22.03 -12.55
N VAL A 152 -31.00 -21.61 -13.27
CA VAL A 152 -29.63 -22.08 -13.07
C VAL A 152 -29.13 -21.48 -11.75
N PRO A 153 -28.77 -22.28 -10.73
CA PRO A 153 -28.14 -21.74 -9.53
C PRO A 153 -26.85 -21.01 -9.93
N ARG A 154 -26.67 -19.79 -9.39
CA ARG A 154 -25.54 -18.92 -9.68
C ARG A 154 -24.22 -19.72 -9.55
N PRO A 155 -23.40 -19.82 -10.61
CA PRO A 155 -22.11 -20.50 -10.53
C PRO A 155 -21.23 -19.79 -9.48
N ALA A 156 -20.47 -20.58 -8.71
CA ALA A 156 -19.56 -20.06 -7.71
C ALA A 156 -18.62 -19.02 -8.36
N PRO A 157 -18.33 -17.89 -7.68
CA PRO A 157 -17.41 -16.89 -8.23
C PRO A 157 -16.05 -17.56 -8.54
N PRO A 158 -15.40 -17.20 -9.66
CA PRO A 158 -14.07 -17.73 -9.97
C PRO A 158 -13.08 -17.36 -8.86
N PRO A 159 -12.07 -18.21 -8.58
CA PRO A 159 -11.00 -17.84 -7.65
C PRO A 159 -10.30 -16.58 -8.16
N VAL A 160 -10.26 -15.54 -7.33
CA VAL A 160 -9.49 -14.32 -7.61
C VAL A 160 -8.01 -14.70 -7.55
N ILE A 161 -7.35 -14.78 -8.71
CA ILE A 161 -5.91 -15.02 -8.77
C ILE A 161 -5.20 -13.70 -8.45
N VAL A 162 -4.75 -13.55 -7.19
CA VAL A 162 -3.93 -12.40 -6.75
C VAL A 162 -2.57 -12.48 -7.43
N ARG A 163 -2.31 -11.63 -8.43
CA ARG A 163 -0.98 -11.44 -8.98
C ARG A 163 -0.18 -10.54 -8.04
N ILE A 164 0.67 -11.15 -7.22
CA ILE A 164 1.61 -10.44 -6.35
C ILE A 164 2.63 -9.68 -7.24
N ASP A 165 2.72 -8.35 -7.13
CA ASP A 165 3.72 -7.55 -7.86
C ASP A 165 5.14 -7.87 -7.34
N PRO A 166 6.03 -8.43 -8.17
CA PRO A 166 7.39 -8.76 -7.77
C PRO A 166 8.18 -7.56 -7.21
N ARG A 167 7.92 -6.34 -7.70
CA ARG A 167 8.62 -5.14 -7.24
C ARG A 167 8.21 -4.72 -5.83
N ALA A 168 6.93 -4.89 -5.50
CA ALA A 168 6.41 -4.61 -4.16
C ALA A 168 6.96 -5.61 -3.14
N VAL A 169 7.07 -6.89 -3.52
CA VAL A 169 7.69 -7.94 -2.68
C VAL A 169 9.15 -7.63 -2.41
N ASP A 170 9.91 -7.28 -3.45
CA ASP A 170 11.33 -6.94 -3.30
C ASP A 170 11.53 -5.74 -2.37
N ALA A 171 10.70 -4.70 -2.52
CA ALA A 171 10.73 -3.53 -1.64
C ALA A 171 10.42 -3.90 -0.18
N ALA A 172 9.42 -4.75 0.07
CA ALA A 172 9.07 -5.24 1.39
C ALA A 172 10.22 -6.03 2.05
N ILE A 173 10.90 -6.89 1.27
CA ILE A 173 12.06 -7.64 1.77
C ILE A 173 13.19 -6.67 2.11
N HIS A 174 13.50 -5.69 1.24
CA HIS A 174 14.53 -4.69 1.55
C HIS A 174 14.21 -3.86 2.79
N ARG A 175 12.93 -3.51 3.01
CA ARG A 175 12.50 -2.83 4.25
C ARG A 175 12.71 -3.71 5.47
N ALA A 176 12.28 -4.98 5.44
CA ALA A 176 12.47 -5.91 6.54
C ALA A 176 13.95 -6.11 6.91
N PHE A 177 14.84 -6.20 5.92
CA PHE A 177 16.29 -6.26 6.18
C PHE A 177 16.82 -4.95 6.79
N ARG A 178 16.34 -3.79 6.34
CA ARG A 178 16.75 -2.50 6.88
C ARG A 178 16.26 -2.31 8.32
N GLU A 179 15.05 -2.76 8.61
CA GLU A 179 14.45 -2.75 9.95
C GLU A 179 15.32 -3.52 10.94
N VAL A 180 15.69 -4.76 10.60
CA VAL A 180 16.35 -5.67 11.55
C VAL A 180 17.87 -5.54 11.52
N LEU A 181 18.46 -5.50 10.32
CA LEU A 181 19.91 -5.67 10.10
C LEU A 181 20.61 -4.39 9.65
N ASN A 182 19.86 -3.30 9.43
CA ASN A 182 20.40 -2.04 8.92
C ASN A 182 21.14 -2.16 7.57
N ARG A 183 20.70 -3.07 6.70
CA ARG A 183 21.23 -3.22 5.34
C ARG A 183 20.12 -3.56 4.36
N SER A 184 20.40 -3.45 3.07
CA SER A 184 19.52 -4.02 2.05
C SER A 184 19.70 -5.54 2.00
N ALA A 185 18.63 -6.27 1.66
CA ALA A 185 18.71 -7.68 1.32
C ALA A 185 19.73 -7.93 0.19
N ASP A 186 20.60 -8.91 0.38
CA ASP A 186 21.48 -9.42 -0.66
C ASP A 186 20.71 -10.33 -1.66
N PRO A 187 21.29 -10.70 -2.81
CA PRO A 187 20.59 -11.51 -3.81
C PRO A 187 20.13 -12.91 -3.32
N VAL A 188 20.76 -13.47 -2.28
CA VAL A 188 20.37 -14.77 -1.71
C VAL A 188 19.19 -14.59 -0.77
N GLY A 189 19.26 -13.62 0.14
CA GLY A 189 18.17 -13.24 1.02
C GLY A 189 16.93 -12.82 0.25
N LEU A 190 17.08 -11.98 -0.79
CA LEU A 190 15.97 -11.54 -1.63
C LEU A 190 15.23 -12.72 -2.27
N ARG A 191 15.96 -13.66 -2.89
CA ARG A 191 15.37 -14.87 -3.49
C ARG A 191 14.66 -15.74 -2.45
N THR A 192 15.30 -15.95 -1.30
CA THR A 192 14.76 -16.79 -0.21
C THR A 192 13.44 -16.26 0.32
N TYR A 193 13.37 -14.97 0.65
CA TYR A 193 12.14 -14.39 1.21
C TYR A 193 11.09 -14.12 0.14
N ARG A 194 11.47 -13.90 -1.13
CA ARG A 194 10.53 -13.83 -2.24
C ARG A 194 9.77 -15.15 -2.40
N ASP A 195 10.47 -16.29 -2.37
CA ASP A 195 9.83 -17.61 -2.38
C ASP A 195 8.84 -17.77 -1.22
N ARG A 196 9.26 -17.39 0.00
CA ARG A 196 8.39 -17.48 1.19
C ARG A 196 7.14 -16.59 1.08
N ILE A 197 7.28 -15.37 0.57
CA ILE A 197 6.13 -14.46 0.41
C ILE A 197 5.20 -14.96 -0.70
N VAL A 198 5.75 -15.32 -1.86
CA VAL A 198 4.96 -15.67 -3.05
C VAL A 198 4.36 -17.07 -2.96
N ASN A 199 5.15 -18.06 -2.55
CA ASN A 199 4.74 -19.47 -2.58
C ASN A 199 4.22 -19.98 -1.23
N GLN A 200 4.66 -19.38 -0.12
CA GLN A 200 4.28 -19.82 1.22
C GLN A 200 3.36 -18.81 1.93
N GLY A 201 3.01 -17.70 1.27
CA GLY A 201 2.08 -16.69 1.79
C GLY A 201 2.62 -15.89 2.99
N TRP A 202 3.94 -15.76 3.13
CA TRP A 202 4.52 -14.99 4.24
C TRP A 202 4.21 -13.49 4.11
N SER A 203 3.99 -12.84 5.25
CA SER A 203 3.90 -11.39 5.38
C SER A 203 5.27 -10.75 5.67
N GLU A 204 5.41 -9.43 5.43
CA GLU A 204 6.61 -8.66 5.80
C GLU A 204 6.94 -8.80 7.29
N GLU A 205 5.93 -8.82 8.17
CA GLU A 205 6.09 -9.04 9.62
C GLU A 205 6.66 -10.43 9.94
N GLN A 206 6.24 -11.47 9.20
CA GLN A 206 6.83 -12.80 9.36
C GLN A 206 8.29 -12.83 8.90
N VAL A 207 8.65 -12.08 7.86
CA VAL A 207 10.05 -11.90 7.43
C VAL A 207 10.85 -11.19 8.51
N ILE A 208 10.35 -10.08 9.06
CA ILE A 208 10.99 -9.34 10.16
C ILE A 208 11.24 -10.27 11.35
N ARG A 209 10.22 -11.00 11.81
CA ARG A 209 10.32 -11.92 12.95
C ARG A 209 11.33 -13.04 12.71
N HIS A 210 11.40 -13.56 11.48
CA HIS A 210 12.38 -14.57 11.12
C HIS A 210 13.80 -13.99 11.10
N LEU A 211 13.99 -12.79 10.54
CA LEU A 211 15.27 -12.08 10.55
C LEU A 211 15.73 -11.77 11.98
N GLN A 212 14.86 -11.32 12.88
CA GLN A 212 15.21 -11.05 14.29
C GLN A 212 15.72 -12.30 15.03
N ARG A 213 15.30 -13.49 14.59
CA ARG A 213 15.74 -14.78 15.12
C ARG A 213 16.91 -15.40 14.35
N SER A 214 17.48 -14.68 13.38
CA SER A 214 18.68 -15.15 12.67
C SER A 214 19.93 -14.96 13.53
N ASP A 215 20.97 -15.74 13.24
CA ASP A 215 22.26 -15.59 13.91
C ASP A 215 22.91 -14.24 13.60
N GLU A 216 22.66 -13.70 12.41
CA GLU A 216 23.10 -12.36 12.04
C GLU A 216 22.51 -11.29 12.98
N ALA A 217 21.21 -11.35 13.26
CA ALA A 217 20.58 -10.41 14.19
C ALA A 217 21.04 -10.60 15.64
N ARG A 218 21.27 -11.85 16.07
CA ARG A 218 21.80 -12.15 17.42
C ARG A 218 23.24 -11.67 17.61
N GLY A 219 24.03 -11.64 16.54
CA GLY A 219 25.41 -11.16 16.55
C GLY A 219 25.56 -9.63 16.60
N ILE A 220 24.46 -8.87 16.50
CA ILE A 220 24.50 -7.41 16.53
C ILE A 220 24.75 -6.92 17.96
N ASP A 221 25.84 -6.18 18.16
CA ASP A 221 26.06 -5.44 19.40
C ASP A 221 25.03 -4.30 19.51
N ALA A 222 24.11 -4.43 20.47
CA ALA A 222 23.02 -3.48 20.66
C ALA A 222 23.54 -2.08 20.99
N THR A 223 24.63 -1.97 21.76
CA THR A 223 25.22 -0.68 22.15
C THR A 223 25.75 0.06 20.93
N ALA A 224 26.58 -0.58 20.12
CA ALA A 224 27.12 -0.02 18.88
C ALA A 224 26.02 0.32 17.87
N ALA A 225 24.98 -0.53 17.76
CA ALA A 225 23.84 -0.25 16.90
C ALA A 225 23.06 1.00 17.33
N ILE A 226 22.74 1.12 18.62
CA ILE A 226 22.04 2.30 19.17
C ILE A 226 22.88 3.56 18.99
N THR A 227 24.18 3.51 19.32
CA THR A 227 25.10 4.64 19.15
C THR A 227 25.14 5.11 17.70
N ARG A 228 25.20 4.18 16.73
CA ARG A 228 25.11 4.53 15.30
C ARG A 228 23.79 5.22 14.97
N ILE A 229 22.65 4.69 15.42
CA ILE A 229 21.33 5.28 15.13
C ILE A 229 21.23 6.70 15.71
N TYR A 230 21.76 6.94 16.91
CA TYR A 230 21.83 8.27 17.50
C TYR A 230 22.63 9.25 16.63
N ARG A 231 23.79 8.84 16.13
CA ARG A 231 24.60 9.67 15.22
C ARG A 231 23.88 9.92 13.90
N GLU A 232 23.24 8.90 13.33
CA GLU A 232 22.48 9.01 12.07
C GLU A 232 21.28 9.96 12.19
N VAL A 233 20.57 9.94 13.32
CA VAL A 233 19.31 10.69 13.48
C VAL A 233 19.52 12.05 14.14
N LEU A 234 20.38 12.12 15.15
CA LEU A 234 20.57 13.30 16.00
C LEU A 234 21.91 13.99 15.77
N GLY A 235 22.89 13.33 15.14
CA GLY A 235 24.22 13.88 14.92
C GLY A 235 25.13 13.85 16.15
N ARG A 236 24.77 13.09 17.20
CA ARG A 236 25.54 12.97 18.44
C ARG A 236 25.54 11.56 18.99
N ASP A 237 26.37 11.30 19.98
CA ASP A 237 26.32 10.07 20.79
C ASP A 237 25.16 10.09 21.79
N PRO A 238 24.63 8.90 22.15
CA PRO A 238 23.63 8.80 23.21
C PRO A 238 24.25 9.14 24.57
N ASP A 239 23.49 9.85 25.38
CA ASP A 239 23.80 9.98 26.80
C ASP A 239 23.49 8.66 27.55
N PRO A 240 23.98 8.47 28.80
CA PRO A 240 23.78 7.22 29.53
C PRO A 240 22.30 6.83 29.70
N HIS A 241 21.41 7.80 29.88
CA HIS A 241 19.98 7.55 30.05
C HIS A 241 19.33 7.12 28.73
N GLY A 242 19.60 7.82 27.63
CA GLY A 242 19.13 7.48 26.29
C GLY A 242 19.62 6.10 25.85
N LEU A 243 20.90 5.79 26.08
CA LEU A 243 21.44 4.46 25.80
C LEU A 243 20.73 3.38 26.63
N GLY A 244 20.53 3.62 27.93
CA GLY A 244 19.79 2.70 28.80
C GLY A 244 18.36 2.46 28.33
N HIS A 245 17.65 3.53 27.94
CA HIS A 245 16.28 3.46 27.43
C HIS A 245 16.17 2.56 26.20
N TYR A 246 16.98 2.81 25.16
CA TYR A 246 16.89 2.04 23.92
C TYR A 246 17.48 0.63 24.04
N ARG A 247 18.42 0.39 24.96
CA ARG A 247 18.82 -0.98 25.32
C ARG A 247 17.67 -1.77 25.95
N GLY A 248 16.84 -1.13 26.77
CA GLY A 248 15.58 -1.71 27.26
C GLY A 248 14.65 -2.07 26.11
N LYS A 249 14.38 -1.12 25.20
CA LYS A 249 13.54 -1.36 24.02
C LYS A 249 14.07 -2.47 23.10
N TRP A 250 15.39 -2.54 22.92
CA TRP A 250 16.03 -3.62 22.18
C TRP A 250 15.72 -4.99 22.78
N ARG A 251 15.83 -5.12 24.11
CA ARG A 251 15.47 -6.36 24.83
C ARG A 251 13.98 -6.70 24.69
N ASP A 252 13.12 -5.69 24.58
CA ASP A 252 11.68 -5.86 24.33
C ASP A 252 11.37 -6.26 22.87
N GLY A 253 12.40 -6.47 22.03
CA GLY A 253 12.27 -6.92 20.65
C GLY A 253 12.08 -5.80 19.63
N TRP A 254 12.41 -4.55 19.97
CA TRP A 254 12.38 -3.47 18.99
C TRP A 254 13.44 -3.67 17.92
N THR A 255 13.07 -3.43 16.66
CA THR A 255 13.98 -3.40 15.52
C THR A 255 14.82 -2.12 15.54
N GLN A 256 15.92 -2.13 14.78
CA GLN A 256 16.74 -0.93 14.59
C GLN A 256 15.95 0.18 13.90
N GLY A 257 15.13 -0.18 12.90
CA GLY A 257 14.26 0.79 12.21
C GLY A 257 13.25 1.42 13.16
N ARG A 258 12.61 0.63 14.04
CA ARG A 258 11.70 1.15 15.06
C ARG A 258 12.37 2.11 16.04
N ILE A 259 13.59 1.82 16.48
CA ILE A 259 14.37 2.73 17.33
C ILE A 259 14.68 4.04 16.57
N ARG A 260 15.11 3.93 15.31
CA ARG A 260 15.38 5.08 14.45
C ARG A 260 14.16 5.98 14.27
N ASP A 261 12.99 5.38 14.03
CA ASP A 261 11.75 6.12 13.80
C ASP A 261 11.17 6.73 15.08
N ASP A 262 11.39 6.10 16.22
CA ASP A 262 11.07 6.67 17.53
C ASP A 262 11.95 7.91 17.81
N LEU A 263 13.27 7.78 17.61
CA LEU A 263 14.21 8.90 17.74
C LEU A 263 13.85 10.07 16.81
N ARG A 264 13.52 9.80 15.54
CA ARG A 264 13.10 10.83 14.58
C ARG A 264 11.84 11.57 15.03
N ARG A 265 10.88 10.87 15.63
CA ARG A 265 9.60 11.44 16.09
C ARG A 265 9.71 12.15 17.43
N SER A 266 10.77 11.89 18.19
CA SER A 266 11.05 12.58 19.45
C SER A 266 11.20 14.09 19.25
N ARG A 267 11.02 14.85 20.34
CA ARG A 267 11.24 16.31 20.32
C ARG A 267 12.65 16.64 19.86
N GLU A 268 13.64 15.87 20.31
CA GLU A 268 15.03 16.06 19.93
C GLU A 268 15.30 15.75 18.46
N GLY A 269 14.71 14.67 17.93
CA GLY A 269 14.78 14.32 16.51
C GLY A 269 14.18 15.40 15.62
N LYS A 270 13.02 15.94 16.00
CA LYS A 270 12.40 17.08 15.31
C LYS A 270 13.31 18.32 15.34
N ASN A 271 13.95 18.61 16.48
CA ASN A 271 14.88 19.73 16.60
C ASN A 271 16.10 19.54 15.69
N SER A 272 16.73 18.37 15.75
CA SER A 272 17.91 18.04 14.92
C SER A 272 17.57 18.07 13.43
N TYR A 273 16.39 17.58 13.03
CA TYR A 273 15.90 17.69 11.66
C TYR A 273 15.79 19.14 11.19
N ILE A 274 15.15 20.01 11.97
CA ILE A 274 14.97 21.43 11.62
C ILE A 274 16.33 22.11 11.49
N GLN A 275 17.22 21.90 12.46
CA GLN A 275 18.58 22.45 12.43
C GLN A 275 19.32 22.02 11.15
N ASN A 276 19.35 20.72 10.88
CA ASN A 276 20.06 20.17 9.72
C ASN A 276 19.44 20.61 8.39
N ALA A 277 18.11 20.72 8.30
CA ALA A 277 17.43 21.19 7.10
C ALA A 277 17.79 22.64 6.79
N ILE A 278 17.80 23.52 7.80
CA ILE A 278 18.19 24.93 7.65
C ILE A 278 19.65 25.03 7.25
N THR A 279 20.56 24.43 8.03
CA THR A 279 22.00 24.48 7.76
C THR A 279 22.34 23.94 6.36
N ARG A 280 21.77 22.80 5.97
CA ARG A 280 21.98 22.23 4.64
C ARG A 280 21.45 23.12 3.53
N ALA A 281 20.25 23.67 3.67
CA ALA A 281 19.67 24.56 2.66
C ALA A 281 20.53 25.81 2.45
N TYR A 282 21.04 26.42 3.52
CA TYR A 282 21.94 27.58 3.43
C TYR A 282 23.27 27.22 2.75
N ARG A 283 23.92 26.12 3.16
CA ARG A 283 25.17 25.67 2.56
C ARG A 283 25.03 25.37 1.07
N GLU A 284 24.00 24.64 0.67
CA GLU A 284 23.82 24.22 -0.72
C GLU A 284 23.38 25.38 -1.63
N LEU A 285 22.49 26.25 -1.16
CA LEU A 285 21.90 27.32 -1.99
C LEU A 285 22.72 28.61 -1.95
N LEU A 286 23.28 28.96 -0.80
CA LEU A 286 23.99 30.24 -0.59
C LEU A 286 25.49 30.06 -0.39
N GLY A 287 25.98 28.84 -0.11
CA GLY A 287 27.41 28.59 0.10
C GLY A 287 27.94 29.06 1.45
N ARG A 288 27.07 29.34 2.42
CA ARG A 288 27.43 29.84 3.75
C ARG A 288 26.58 29.17 4.84
N GLU A 289 26.94 29.39 6.10
CA GLU A 289 26.09 29.08 7.25
C GLU A 289 24.92 30.06 7.38
N PRO A 290 23.79 29.64 7.96
CA PRO A 290 22.76 30.57 8.37
C PRO A 290 23.28 31.50 9.45
N ASP A 291 22.99 32.79 9.32
CA ASP A 291 23.19 33.75 10.41
C ASP A 291 22.14 33.52 11.52
N PRO A 292 22.38 34.01 12.75
CA PRO A 292 21.48 33.75 13.88
C PRO A 292 20.03 34.19 13.65
N ALA A 293 19.82 35.31 12.96
CA ALA A 293 18.49 35.83 12.67
C ALA A 293 17.75 34.99 11.63
N GLY A 294 18.42 34.63 10.54
CA GLY A 294 17.90 33.74 9.50
C GLY A 294 17.57 32.36 10.03
N TYR A 295 18.45 31.79 10.85
CA TYR A 295 18.20 30.52 11.51
C TYR A 295 16.95 30.58 12.39
N ALA A 296 16.88 31.55 13.31
CA ALA A 296 15.76 31.67 14.25
C ALA A 296 14.41 31.88 13.53
N ASN A 297 14.40 32.65 12.44
CA ASN A 297 13.19 32.87 11.64
C ASN A 297 12.69 31.56 11.00
N TYR A 298 13.56 30.83 10.30
CA TYR A 298 13.16 29.58 9.66
C TYR A 298 12.86 28.46 10.66
N GLU A 299 13.59 28.40 11.76
CA GLU A 299 13.27 27.47 12.85
C GLU A 299 11.85 27.71 13.36
N LYS A 300 11.48 28.96 13.64
CA LYS A 300 10.13 29.32 14.08
C LYS A 300 9.08 28.90 13.05
N LEU A 301 9.31 29.18 11.77
CA LEU A 301 8.38 28.81 10.69
C LEU A 301 8.21 27.29 10.54
N MET A 302 9.29 26.51 10.63
CA MET A 302 9.23 25.06 10.56
C MET A 302 8.54 24.45 11.79
N ARG A 303 8.75 25.03 12.98
CA ARG A 303 8.12 24.57 14.23
C ARG A 303 6.64 24.89 14.33
N GLU A 304 6.29 26.14 14.08
CA GLU A 304 4.95 26.67 14.39
C GLU A 304 4.01 26.61 13.19
N LYS A 305 4.53 26.85 11.98
CA LYS A 305 3.72 26.92 10.76
C LYS A 305 3.80 25.67 9.89
N GLY A 306 4.58 24.66 10.32
CA GLY A 306 4.74 23.40 9.58
C GLY A 306 5.43 23.56 8.22
N LEU A 307 6.28 24.58 8.06
CA LEU A 307 7.02 24.81 6.82
C LEU A 307 7.84 23.56 6.46
N SER A 308 7.68 23.06 5.24
CA SER A 308 8.46 21.91 4.78
C SER A 308 9.87 22.33 4.36
N GLU A 309 10.82 21.39 4.31
CA GLU A 309 12.16 21.68 3.77
C GLU A 309 12.10 22.18 2.32
N ARG A 310 11.14 21.70 1.53
CA ARG A 310 10.92 22.18 0.16
C ARG A 310 10.57 23.66 0.14
N ASP A 311 9.65 24.07 1.02
CA ASP A 311 9.18 25.45 1.08
C ASP A 311 10.26 26.38 1.67
N LEU A 312 11.05 25.89 2.63
CA LEU A 312 12.27 26.55 3.11
C LEU A 312 13.24 26.84 1.96
N ARG A 313 13.58 25.82 1.16
CA ARG A 313 14.49 25.97 0.02
C ARG A 313 13.93 26.94 -1.03
N ALA A 314 12.64 26.84 -1.32
CA ALA A 314 11.97 27.77 -2.23
C ALA A 314 12.04 29.21 -1.73
N SER A 315 11.83 29.43 -0.43
CA SER A 315 11.93 30.74 0.21
C SER A 315 13.34 31.33 0.06
N ILE A 316 14.38 30.53 0.34
CA ILE A 316 15.78 30.93 0.17
C ILE A 316 16.09 31.27 -1.30
N MET A 317 15.64 30.45 -2.27
CA MET A 317 15.86 30.71 -3.70
C MET A 317 15.15 31.97 -4.21
N SER A 318 14.03 32.34 -3.61
CA SER A 318 13.28 33.55 -4.00
C SER A 318 13.89 34.86 -3.44
N GLY A 319 14.72 34.75 -2.40
CA GLY A 319 15.35 35.88 -1.74
C GLY A 319 16.32 36.66 -2.64
N ASP A 320 16.54 37.93 -2.31
CA ASP A 320 17.49 38.80 -3.02
C ASP A 320 18.92 38.23 -2.98
N GLU A 321 19.30 37.57 -1.89
CA GLU A 321 20.63 37.01 -1.69
C GLU A 321 20.96 35.88 -2.68
N TYR A 322 20.02 34.96 -2.93
CA TYR A 322 20.20 33.93 -3.96
C TYR A 322 20.23 34.54 -5.38
N ARG A 323 19.41 35.57 -5.63
CA ARG A 323 19.38 36.29 -6.92
C ARG A 323 20.69 37.04 -7.20
N GLN A 324 21.35 37.57 -6.18
CA GLN A 324 22.65 38.24 -6.30
C GLN A 324 23.79 37.27 -6.58
N ARG A 325 23.77 36.06 -5.99
CA ARG A 325 24.77 35.01 -6.26
C ARG A 325 24.68 34.42 -7.68
N ARG A 326 23.49 34.42 -8.28
CA ARG A 326 23.24 33.82 -9.61
C ARG A 326 23.62 34.72 -10.79
N ARG A 327 24.01 35.98 -10.54
CA ARG A 327 24.51 36.91 -11.55
C ARG A 327 26.02 36.83 -11.62
#